data_AF-A0A939QFW8-F1
#
_entry.id   AF-A0A939QFW8-F1
#
_cell.length_a   1.000
_cell.length_b   1.000
_cell.length_c   1.000
_cell.angle_alpha   90.00
_cell.angle_beta   90.00
_cell.angle_gamma   90.00
#
_symmetry.space_group_name_H-M   'P 1'
#
loop_
_entity.id
_entity.type
_entity.pdbx_description
1 polymer ?
#
loop_
_entity_poly.entity_id
_entity_poly.type
_entity_poly.pdbx_seq_one_letter_code
_entity_poly.pdbx_strand_id
1 'polypeptide(L)'
;MLGLVVLAVLVLTPTVATYVEQRQKIAALTESVQVTEGEIADLERERERWKDPAYITTQARERLYYVKPGEVRFLVIDDLDDATVPNDPEPVSAEVEERESDWIGGLMRSLAGAATAQNAVEITIGQPDEPQPAQTPAP
;
A
#
# COMPACT_ATOMS: atom_id res chain seq x y z
N MET A 1 72.51 16.93 24.00
CA MET A 1 71.09 16.66 24.29
C MET A 1 70.16 17.01 23.13
N LEU A 2 70.17 18.25 22.61
CA LEU A 2 69.24 18.70 21.55
C LEU A 2 69.28 17.87 20.25
N GLY A 3 70.48 17.50 19.75
CA GLY A 3 70.60 16.68 18.54
C GLY A 3 69.99 15.27 18.65
N LEU A 4 69.96 14.68 19.85
CA LEU A 4 69.37 13.37 20.10
C LEU A 4 67.84 13.44 20.01
N VAL A 5 67.24 14.52 20.52
CA VAL A 5 65.81 14.79 20.41
C VAL A 5 65.38 14.93 18.95
N VAL A 6 66.13 15.70 18.15
CA VAL A 6 65.83 15.88 16.71
C VAL A 6 65.89 14.54 15.96
N LEU A 7 66.91 13.72 16.25
CA LEU A 7 67.07 12.40 15.62
C LEU A 7 65.94 11.45 16.03
N ALA A 8 65.55 11.45 17.31
CA ALA A 8 64.41 10.67 17.80
C ALA A 8 63.10 11.06 17.09
N VAL A 9 62.83 12.35 16.92
CA VAL A 9 61.64 12.84 16.21
C VAL A 9 61.66 12.42 14.73
N LEU A 10 62.79 12.55 14.05
CA LEU A 10 62.91 12.16 12.63
C LEU A 10 62.65 10.67 12.40
N VAL A 11 63.13 9.81 13.31
CA VAL A 11 62.92 8.36 13.21
C VAL A 11 61.47 7.98 13.53
N LEU A 12 60.82 8.68 14.47
CA LEU A 12 59.48 8.32 14.94
C LEU A 12 58.35 8.83 14.02
N THR A 13 58.59 9.95 13.32
CA THR A 13 57.61 10.58 12.40
C THR A 13 56.99 9.60 11.40
N PRO A 14 57.75 8.81 10.62
CA PRO A 14 57.17 7.85 9.68
C PRO A 14 56.33 6.76 10.37
N THR A 15 56.71 6.34 11.57
CA THR A 15 55.96 5.34 12.35
C THR A 15 54.62 5.90 12.84
N VAL A 16 54.60 7.15 13.30
CA VAL A 16 53.35 7.80 13.72
C VAL A 16 52.41 8.00 12.53
N ALA A 17 52.95 8.44 11.38
CA ALA A 17 52.15 8.64 10.17
C ALA A 17 51.49 7.33 9.70
N THR A 18 52.27 6.25 9.62
CA THR A 18 51.77 4.92 9.22
C THR A 18 50.75 4.35 10.21
N TYR A 19 50.92 4.57 11.50
CA TYR A 19 49.93 4.16 12.50
C TYR A 19 48.59 4.90 12.33
N VAL A 20 48.61 6.21 12.07
CA VAL A 20 47.39 6.99 11.82
C VAL A 20 46.69 6.50 10.55
N GLU A 21 47.43 6.25 9.47
CA GLU A 21 46.89 5.71 8.22
C GLU A 21 46.24 4.34 8.43
N GLN A 22 46.90 3.44 9.18
CA GLN A 22 46.35 2.13 9.52
C GLN A 22 45.05 2.27 10.33
N ARG A 23 44.98 3.20 11.29
CA ARG A 23 43.76 3.45 12.07
C ARG A 23 42.61 3.94 11.18
N GLN A 24 42.87 4.84 10.25
CA GLN A 24 41.88 5.31 9.27
C GLN A 24 41.39 4.16 8.38
N LYS A 25 42.31 3.32 7.90
CA LYS A 25 41.96 2.15 7.08
C LYS A 25 41.10 1.15 7.83
N ILE A 26 41.42 0.86 9.09
CA ILE A 26 40.61 -0.02 9.94
C ILE A 26 39.22 0.58 10.17
N ALA A 27 39.13 1.88 10.43
CA ALA A 27 37.85 2.55 10.61
C ALA A 27 36.98 2.46 9.34
N ALA A 28 37.53 2.78 8.17
CA ALA A 28 36.82 2.69 6.90
C ALA A 28 36.40 1.25 6.56
N LEU A 29 37.25 0.26 6.81
CA LEU A 29 36.91 -1.15 6.59
C LEU A 29 35.79 -1.60 7.53
N THR A 30 35.85 -1.21 8.81
CA THR A 30 34.82 -1.55 9.79
C THR A 30 33.47 -0.95 9.39
N GLU A 31 33.46 0.30 8.93
CA GLU A 31 32.27 0.95 8.41
C GLU A 31 31.71 0.20 7.18
N SER A 32 32.57 -0.18 6.23
CA SER A 32 32.13 -0.94 5.04
C SER A 32 31.52 -2.30 5.39
N VAL A 33 32.07 -2.98 6.42
CA VAL A 33 31.52 -4.25 6.91
C VAL A 33 30.15 -4.02 7.53
N GLN A 34 29.98 -3.00 8.38
CA GLN A 34 28.69 -2.70 8.99
C GLN A 34 27.60 -2.37 7.96
N VAL A 35 27.95 -1.60 6.92
CA VAL A 35 27.02 -1.31 5.81
C VAL A 35 26.61 -2.60 5.10
N THR A 36 27.59 -3.45 4.76
CA THR A 36 27.32 -4.72 4.07
C THR A 36 26.49 -5.68 4.93
N GLU A 37 26.76 -5.77 6.23
CA GLU A 37 25.97 -6.58 7.17
C GLU A 37 24.53 -6.08 7.28
N GLY A 38 24.32 -4.76 7.27
CA GLY A 38 22.99 -4.15 7.21
C GLY A 38 22.23 -4.54 5.94
N GLU A 39 22.87 -4.43 4.78
CA GLU A 39 22.29 -4.83 3.48
C GLU A 39 21.95 -6.31 3.45
N ILE A 40 22.82 -7.18 3.98
CA ILE A 40 22.55 -8.62 4.09
C ILE A 40 21.31 -8.86 4.95
N ALA A 41 21.20 -8.20 6.11
CA ALA A 41 20.04 -8.35 6.99
C ALA A 41 18.74 -7.87 6.32
N ASP A 42 18.79 -6.79 5.55
CA ASP A 42 17.66 -6.32 4.74
C ASP A 42 17.24 -7.34 3.68
N LEU A 43 18.21 -7.87 2.94
CA LEU A 43 17.97 -8.87 1.90
C LEU A 43 17.45 -10.19 2.46
N GLU A 44 17.94 -10.62 3.63
CA GLU A 44 17.45 -11.82 4.31
C GLU A 44 16.00 -11.66 4.75
N ARG A 45 15.64 -10.49 5.31
CA ARG A 45 14.25 -10.15 5.65
C ARG A 45 13.36 -10.16 4.43
N GLU A 46 13.81 -9.55 3.33
CA GLU A 46 13.05 -9.53 2.08
C GLU A 46 12.85 -10.96 1.57
N ARG A 47 13.92 -11.76 1.53
CA ARG A 47 13.87 -13.16 1.10
C ARG A 47 12.90 -13.97 1.96
N GLU A 48 12.84 -13.74 3.27
CA GLU A 48 11.86 -14.40 4.14
C GLU A 48 10.43 -13.98 3.80
N ARG A 49 10.16 -12.70 3.53
CA ARG A 49 8.85 -12.22 3.07
C ARG A 49 8.41 -12.91 1.79
N TRP A 50 9.30 -13.08 0.82
CA TRP A 50 9.00 -13.79 -0.43
C TRP A 50 8.73 -15.28 -0.26
N LYS A 51 9.03 -15.90 0.89
CA LYS A 51 8.64 -17.30 1.14
C LYS A 51 7.17 -17.44 1.52
N ASP A 52 6.52 -16.37 1.98
CA ASP A 52 5.11 -16.38 2.34
C ASP A 52 4.24 -16.36 1.07
N PRO A 53 3.42 -17.40 0.81
CA PRO A 53 2.51 -17.42 -0.32
C PRO A 53 1.53 -16.25 -0.32
N ALA A 54 1.10 -15.77 0.85
CA ALA A 54 0.19 -14.64 0.95
C ALA A 54 0.83 -13.36 0.39
N TYR A 55 2.09 -13.08 0.77
CA TYR A 55 2.85 -11.95 0.27
C TYR A 55 3.02 -12.00 -1.26
N ILE A 56 3.37 -13.17 -1.81
CA ILE A 56 3.47 -13.35 -3.27
C ILE A 56 2.14 -13.06 -3.95
N THR A 57 1.03 -13.61 -3.43
CA THR A 57 -0.29 -13.38 -4.05
C THR A 57 -0.73 -11.93 -4.03
N THR A 58 -0.45 -11.21 -2.94
CA THR A 58 -0.71 -9.77 -2.84
C THR A 58 0.14 -8.99 -3.83
N GLN A 59 1.45 -9.23 -3.88
CA GLN A 59 2.34 -8.55 -4.83
C GLN A 59 1.98 -8.83 -6.29
N ALA A 60 1.62 -10.08 -6.61
CA ALA A 60 1.17 -10.46 -7.94
C ALA A 60 -0.15 -9.79 -8.34
N ARG A 61 -1.09 -9.65 -7.39
CA ARG A 61 -2.37 -8.97 -7.64
C ARG A 61 -2.19 -7.47 -7.83
N GLU A 62 -1.40 -6.83 -6.98
CA GLU A 62 -1.17 -5.38 -7.02
C GLU A 62 -0.34 -4.94 -8.23
N ARG A 63 0.73 -5.67 -8.56
CA ARG A 63 1.70 -5.25 -9.60
C ARG A 63 1.43 -5.86 -10.97
N LEU A 64 1.00 -7.12 -11.01
CA LEU A 64 0.83 -7.88 -12.25
C LEU A 64 -0.64 -8.11 -12.61
N TYR A 65 -1.57 -7.62 -11.77
CA TYR A 65 -3.01 -7.79 -11.95
C TYR A 65 -3.44 -9.25 -12.11
N TYR A 66 -2.71 -10.17 -11.47
CA TYR A 66 -3.05 -11.58 -11.45
C TYR A 66 -4.21 -11.86 -10.49
N VAL A 67 -5.02 -12.84 -10.86
CA VAL A 67 -6.18 -13.31 -10.10
C VAL A 67 -6.15 -14.82 -9.98
N LYS A 68 -6.82 -15.36 -8.97
CA LYS A 68 -6.99 -16.81 -8.86
C LYS A 68 -7.97 -17.30 -9.92
N PRO A 69 -7.88 -18.58 -10.35
CA PRO A 69 -8.88 -19.17 -11.23
C PRO A 69 -10.29 -19.01 -10.64
N GLY A 70 -11.21 -18.44 -11.42
CA GLY A 70 -12.61 -18.18 -11.01
C GLY A 70 -12.86 -16.81 -10.38
N GLU A 71 -11.84 -16.00 -10.10
CA GLU A 71 -12.00 -14.60 -9.68
C GLU A 71 -12.13 -13.67 -10.90
N VAL A 72 -13.05 -12.71 -10.85
CA VAL A 72 -13.22 -11.66 -11.86
C VAL A 72 -12.61 -10.36 -11.33
N ARG A 73 -11.67 -9.75 -12.07
CA ARG A 73 -11.11 -8.43 -11.72
C ARG A 73 -11.91 -7.31 -12.37
N PHE A 74 -12.11 -6.22 -11.64
CA PHE A 74 -12.58 -4.96 -12.18
C PHE A 74 -11.40 -4.00 -12.27
N LEU A 75 -11.24 -3.34 -13.42
CA LEU A 75 -10.29 -2.24 -13.59
C LEU A 75 -11.11 -0.97 -13.76
N VAL A 76 -10.94 -0.02 -12.85
CA VAL A 76 -11.50 1.31 -13.02
C VAL A 76 -10.59 2.04 -13.99
N ILE A 77 -11.07 2.26 -15.21
CA ILE A 77 -10.42 3.13 -16.19
C ILE A 77 -11.11 4.48 -16.03
N ASP A 78 -10.38 5.46 -15.50
CA ASP A 78 -10.87 6.82 -15.38
C ASP A 78 -10.73 7.53 -16.72
N ASP A 79 -11.55 7.11 -17.69
CA ASP A 79 -11.66 7.73 -19.02
C ASP A 79 -12.69 8.87 -19.07
N LEU A 80 -13.32 9.14 -17.92
CA LEU A 80 -14.29 10.21 -17.79
C LEU A 80 -13.61 11.55 -18.06
N ASP A 81 -14.25 12.38 -18.89
CA ASP A 81 -13.87 13.77 -19.03
C ASP A 81 -13.88 14.42 -17.63
N ASP A 82 -12.88 15.25 -17.32
CA ASP A 82 -12.82 16.01 -16.05
C ASP A 82 -14.12 16.79 -15.79
N ALA A 83 -14.86 17.16 -16.84
CA ALA A 83 -16.16 17.80 -16.75
C ALA A 83 -17.30 16.89 -16.25
N THR A 84 -17.12 15.57 -16.31
CA THR A 84 -18.08 14.53 -15.85
C THR A 84 -17.68 13.93 -14.50
N VAL A 85 -16.43 14.08 -14.08
CA VAL A 85 -15.98 13.77 -12.73
C VAL A 85 -16.56 14.85 -11.80
N PRO A 86 -17.34 14.48 -10.75
CA PRO A 86 -17.78 15.42 -9.73
C PRO A 86 -16.55 16.01 -9.02
N ASN A 87 -16.09 17.15 -9.51
CA ASN A 87 -15.05 17.96 -8.89
C ASN A 87 -15.67 18.70 -7.71
N ASP A 88 -15.78 18.00 -6.59
CA ASP A 88 -15.57 18.51 -5.24
C ASP A 88 -16.18 17.51 -4.25
N PRO A 89 -15.37 16.75 -3.48
CA PRO A 89 -15.81 16.48 -2.13
C PRO A 89 -15.92 17.85 -1.46
N GLU A 90 -17.14 18.33 -1.24
CA GLU A 90 -17.36 19.54 -0.42
C GLU A 90 -16.43 19.46 0.80
N PRO A 91 -15.72 20.55 1.13
CA PRO A 91 -14.76 20.53 2.22
C PRO A 91 -15.46 20.00 3.45
N VAL A 92 -14.99 18.84 3.92
CA VAL A 92 -15.53 18.20 5.12
C VAL A 92 -15.37 19.18 6.27
N SER A 93 -16.50 19.74 6.72
CA SER A 93 -16.52 20.69 7.82
C SER A 93 -15.95 20.03 9.09
N ALA A 94 -15.12 20.77 9.81
CA ALA A 94 -14.64 20.35 11.13
C ALA A 94 -15.73 20.49 12.21
N GLU A 95 -16.82 21.21 11.90
CA GLU A 95 -18.01 21.25 12.73
C GLU A 95 -18.82 19.97 12.54
N VAL A 96 -19.05 19.26 13.64
CA VAL A 96 -19.97 18.12 13.68
C VAL A 96 -21.40 18.66 13.61
N GLU A 97 -22.02 18.57 12.43
CA GLU A 97 -23.48 18.72 12.34
C GLU A 97 -24.15 17.46 12.89
N GLU A 98 -24.88 17.62 13.99
CA GLU A 98 -25.78 16.57 14.49
C GLU A 98 -27.00 16.52 13.56
N ARG A 99 -26.87 15.74 12.48
CA ARG A 99 -28.00 15.44 11.61
C ARG A 99 -28.98 14.56 12.39
N GLU A 100 -30.14 15.11 12.76
CA GLU A 100 -31.26 14.35 13.29
C GLU A 100 -31.65 13.26 12.28
N SER A 101 -31.08 12.07 12.46
CA SER A 101 -31.33 10.93 11.61
C SER A 101 -32.37 10.05 12.29
N ASP A 102 -33.61 10.10 11.80
CA ASP A 102 -34.68 9.19 12.20
C ASP A 102 -34.48 7.80 11.56
N TRP A 103 -33.39 7.15 11.97
CA TRP A 103 -33.04 5.81 11.49
C TRP A 103 -34.09 4.78 11.92
N ILE A 104 -34.75 4.99 13.08
CA ILE A 104 -35.84 4.14 13.57
C ILE A 104 -37.03 4.22 12.60
N GLY A 105 -37.45 5.42 12.23
CA GLY A 105 -38.58 5.62 11.34
C GLY A 105 -38.26 5.21 9.91
N GLY A 106 -37.03 5.43 9.46
CA GLY A 106 -36.54 4.92 8.18
C GLY A 106 -36.56 3.39 8.11
N LEU A 107 -36.07 2.71 9.15
CA LEU A 107 -36.10 1.25 9.26
C LEU A 107 -37.53 0.72 9.26
N MET A 108 -38.43 1.32 10.06
CA MET A 108 -39.82 0.88 10.13
C MET A 108 -40.56 1.11 8.81
N ARG A 109 -40.25 2.17 8.08
CA ARG A 109 -40.82 2.45 6.75
C ARG A 109 -40.30 1.48 5.69
N SER A 110 -39.03 1.10 5.76
CA SER A 110 -38.45 0.07 4.89
C SER A 110 -39.07 -1.30 5.16
N LEU A 111 -39.22 -1.67 6.43
CA LEU A 111 -39.87 -2.92 6.83
C LEU A 111 -41.35 -2.95 6.42
N ALA A 112 -42.10 -1.87 6.65
CA ALA A 112 -43.48 -1.75 6.21
C ALA A 112 -43.60 -1.82 4.68
N GLY A 113 -42.72 -1.12 3.95
CA GLY A 113 -42.64 -1.15 2.50
C GLY A 113 -42.38 -2.56 1.97
N ALA A 114 -41.42 -3.27 2.56
CA ALA A 114 -41.11 -4.66 2.23
C ALA A 114 -42.27 -5.62 2.54
N ALA A 115 -42.99 -5.41 3.66
CA ALA A 115 -44.16 -6.22 4.02
C ALA A 115 -45.33 -6.03 3.06
N THR A 116 -45.47 -4.84 2.47
CA THR A 116 -46.52 -4.53 1.48
C THR A 116 -46.09 -4.75 0.03
N ALA A 117 -44.83 -5.11 -0.21
CA ALA A 117 -44.33 -5.31 -1.56
C ALA A 117 -45.02 -6.52 -2.20
N GLN A 118 -46.00 -6.27 -3.08
CA GLN A 118 -46.73 -7.32 -3.80
C GLN A 118 -45.87 -8.09 -4.82
N ASN A 119 -44.67 -7.61 -5.14
CA ASN A 119 -43.77 -8.23 -6.12
C ASN A 119 -42.34 -8.33 -5.55
N ALA A 120 -42.10 -9.32 -4.69
CA ALA A 120 -40.72 -9.77 -4.47
C ALA A 120 -40.31 -10.53 -5.74
N VAL A 121 -39.68 -9.82 -6.69
CA VAL A 121 -39.00 -10.48 -7.81
C VAL A 121 -37.90 -11.34 -7.20
N GLU A 122 -38.00 -12.65 -7.38
CA GLU A 122 -37.00 -13.60 -6.92
C GLU A 122 -35.72 -13.35 -7.70
N ILE A 123 -34.75 -12.66 -7.09
CA ILE A 123 -33.44 -12.43 -7.72
C ILE A 123 -32.67 -13.74 -7.67
N THR A 124 -32.86 -14.59 -8.68
CA THR A 124 -32.00 -15.74 -8.94
C THR A 124 -30.69 -15.24 -9.51
N ILE A 125 -29.62 -15.31 -8.71
CA ILE A 125 -28.27 -15.00 -9.17
C ILE A 125 -27.80 -16.15 -10.07
N GLY A 126 -27.76 -15.91 -11.39
CA GLY A 126 -27.23 -16.84 -12.39
C GLY A 126 -28.09 -17.07 -13.64
N GLN A 127 -29.29 -16.47 -13.74
CA GLN A 127 -30.13 -16.54 -14.94
C GLN A 127 -29.88 -15.30 -15.82
N PRO A 128 -29.64 -15.42 -17.14
CA PRO A 128 -29.61 -14.27 -18.05
C PRO A 128 -30.97 -13.55 -18.01
N ASP A 129 -30.96 -12.21 -17.97
CA ASP A 129 -32.18 -11.41 -18.15
C ASP A 129 -32.81 -11.77 -19.52
N GLU A 130 -33.91 -12.53 -19.50
CA GLU A 130 -34.75 -12.67 -20.69
C GLU A 130 -35.48 -11.33 -20.94
N PRO A 131 -35.55 -10.87 -22.20
CA PRO A 131 -36.22 -9.62 -22.52
C PRO A 131 -37.71 -9.73 -22.17
N GLN A 132 -38.13 -8.92 -21.20
CA GLN A 132 -39.51 -8.81 -20.75
C GLN A 132 -40.39 -8.30 -21.91
N PRO A 133 -41.52 -8.96 -22.25
CA PRO A 133 -42.37 -8.51 -23.34
C PRO A 133 -42.94 -7.13 -23.02
N ALA A 134 -42.75 -6.20 -23.96
CA ALA A 134 -43.22 -4.83 -23.86
C ALA A 134 -44.73 -4.80 -23.55
N GLN A 135 -45.08 -4.36 -22.35
CA GLN A 135 -46.47 -4.10 -22.01
C GLN A 135 -46.92 -2.86 -22.81
N THR A 136 -47.70 -3.10 -23.86
CA THR A 136 -48.38 -2.05 -24.62
C THR A 136 -49.45 -1.42 -23.71
N PRO A 137 -49.49 -0.10 -23.53
CA PRO A 137 -50.58 0.53 -22.80
C PRO A 137 -51.86 0.39 -23.63
N ALA A 138 -52.89 -0.23 -23.04
CA ALA A 138 -54.24 -0.27 -23.59
C ALA A 138 -54.91 1.13 -23.50
N PRO A 139 -55.83 1.48 -24.42
CA PRO A 139 -56.35 2.84 -24.62
C PRO A 139 -57.22 3.37 -23.48
#